data_AF-A0A9D1YXC6-F1
#
_entry.id   AF-A0A9D1YXC6-F1
#
_cell.length_a   1.000
_cell.length_b   1.000
_cell.length_c   1.000
_cell.angle_alpha   90.00
_cell.angle_beta   90.00
_cell.angle_gamma   90.00
#
_symmetry.space_group_name_H-M   'P 1'
#
loop_
_entity.id
_entity.type
_entity.pdbx_description
1 polymer ?
#
loop_
_entity_poly.entity_id
_entity_poly.type
_entity_poly.pdbx_seq_one_letter_code
_entity_poly.pdbx_strand_id
1 'polypeptide(L)' 'WGRYWGWDTKEVWTFIIWVVYAGYLHARSTRGWRGTASAVLNLIGFGTILFNYAVVNVYFEGLHAYSGL' A
#
# COMPACT_ATOMS: atom_id res chain seq x y z
N TRP A 1 5.79 1.87 -23.73
CA TRP A 1 5.93 0.44 -23.42
C TRP A 1 7.41 0.08 -23.53
N GLY A 2 8.05 -0.30 -22.42
CA GLY A 2 9.51 -0.51 -22.41
C GLY A 2 10.19 -0.37 -21.03
N ARG A 3 9.46 0.04 -19.99
CA ARG A 3 9.98 0.13 -18.62
C ARG A 3 9.06 -0.65 -17.68
N TYR A 4 9.61 -1.66 -17.00
CA TYR A 4 8.86 -2.52 -16.05
C TYR A 4 8.59 -1.85 -14.71
N TRP A 5 9.48 -0.93 -14.30
CA TRP A 5 9.38 -0.23 -13.02
C TRP A 5 10.02 1.15 -13.14
N GLY A 6 9.32 2.17 -12.68
CA GLY A 6 9.67 3.58 -12.83
C GLY A 6 10.06 4.28 -11.53
N TRP A 7 9.95 3.63 -10.38
CA TRP A 7 10.17 4.23 -9.06
C TRP A 7 9.33 5.48 -8.80
N ASP A 8 8.24 5.67 -9.55
CA ASP A 8 7.34 6.78 -9.28
C ASP A 8 6.61 6.57 -7.96
N THR A 9 6.20 7.66 -7.33
CA THR A 9 5.64 7.61 -5.99
C THR A 9 4.38 6.73 -5.94
N LYS A 10 3.54 6.72 -6.97
CA LYS A 10 2.33 5.88 -6.98
C LYS A 10 2.68 4.40 -7.15
N GLU A 11 3.63 4.07 -8.02
CA GLU A 11 4.16 2.70 -8.16
C GLU A 11 4.74 2.20 -6.83
N VAL A 12 5.64 2.96 -6.21
CA VAL A 12 6.30 2.58 -4.94
C VAL A 12 5.28 2.37 -3.83
N TRP A 13 4.31 3.26 -3.67
CA TRP A 13 3.31 3.10 -2.61
C TRP A 13 2.32 1.97 -2.87
N THR A 14 1.98 1.71 -4.13
CA THR A 14 1.20 0.52 -4.50
C THR A 14 1.95 -0.75 -4.10
N PHE A 15 3.26 -0.81 -4.33
CA PHE A 15 4.09 -1.94 -3.89
C PHE A 15 4.14 -2.07 -2.36
N ILE A 16 4.30 -0.96 -1.63
CA ILE A 16 4.29 -0.96 -0.15
C ILE A 16 2.97 -1.54 0.37
N ILE A 17 1.82 -1.11 -0.16
CA ILE A 17 0.49 -1.63 0.24
C ILE A 17 0.43 -3.14 0.02
N TRP A 18 0.84 -3.62 -1.15
CA TRP A 18 0.85 -5.06 -1.45
C TRP A 18 1.75 -5.85 -0.49
N VAL A 19 2.92 -5.33 -0.13
CA VAL A 19 3.82 -5.98 0.83
C VAL A 19 3.19 -6.06 2.22
N VAL A 20 2.52 -4.99 2.69
CA VAL A 20 1.83 -4.99 3.98
C VAL A 20 0.69 -6.01 4.00
N TYR A 21 -0.13 -6.07 2.95
CA TYR A 21 -1.20 -7.04 2.83
C TYR A 21 -0.69 -8.48 2.66
N ALA A 22 0.40 -8.68 1.92
CA ALA A 22 1.07 -9.98 1.83
C ALA A 22 1.58 -10.43 3.21
N GLY A 23 2.16 -9.52 4.00
CA GLY A 23 2.56 -9.78 5.39
C GLY A 23 1.38 -10.18 6.27
N TYR A 24 0.24 -9.48 6.16
CA TYR A 24 -0.99 -9.83 6.84
C TYR A 24 -1.52 -11.22 6.45
N LEU A 25 -1.60 -11.51 5.14
CA LEU A 25 -2.04 -12.80 4.63
C LEU A 25 -1.08 -13.92 5.04
N HIS A 26 0.22 -13.67 5.00
CA HIS A 26 1.25 -14.61 5.43
C HIS A 26 1.15 -14.91 6.93
N ALA A 27 0.95 -13.89 7.77
CA ALA A 27 0.77 -14.06 9.21
C ALA A 27 -0.50 -14.88 9.52
N ARG A 28 -1.58 -14.65 8.76
CA ARG A 28 -2.83 -15.39 8.89
C ARG A 28 -2.73 -16.83 8.40
N SER A 29 -2.01 -17.07 7.30
CA SER A 29 -1.89 -18.37 6.65
C SER A 29 -0.84 -19.28 7.30
N THR A 30 0.31 -18.76 7.73
CA THR A 30 1.42 -19.59 8.24
C THR A 30 1.46 -19.67 9.76
N ARG A 31 1.19 -18.55 10.44
CA ARG A 31 1.31 -18.45 11.90
C ARG A 31 -0.02 -18.53 12.62
N GLY A 32 -1.11 -18.71 11.87
CA GLY A 32 -2.45 -18.85 12.42
C GLY A 32 -2.90 -17.65 13.25
N TRP A 33 -2.36 -16.45 12.98
CA TRP A 33 -2.69 -15.25 13.75
C TRP A 33 -4.19 -14.99 13.70
N ARG A 34 -4.81 -14.98 14.88
CA ARG A 34 -6.25 -14.74 15.11
C ARG A 34 -6.42 -13.71 16.22
N GLY A 35 -7.53 -12.99 16.20
CA GLY A 35 -7.83 -11.95 17.20
C GLY A 35 -6.96 -10.70 17.06
N THR A 36 -6.47 -10.17 18.19
CA THR A 36 -5.85 -8.84 18.29
C THR A 36 -4.63 -8.66 17.40
N ALA A 37 -3.75 -9.66 17.27
CA ALA A 37 -2.55 -9.56 16.44
C ALA A 37 -2.87 -9.39 14.94
N SER A 38 -3.91 -10.08 14.47
CA SER A 38 -4.42 -9.93 13.10
C SER A 38 -5.12 -8.57 12.91
N ALA A 39 -5.86 -8.10 13.93
CA ALA A 39 -6.53 -6.81 13.90
C ALA A 39 -5.53 -5.64 13.83
N VAL A 40 -4.42 -5.70 14.57
CA VAL A 40 -3.36 -4.69 14.52
C VAL A 40 -2.71 -4.64 13.14
N LEU A 41 -2.37 -5.79 12.54
CA LEU A 41 -1.82 -5.81 11.18
C LEU A 41 -2.83 -5.26 10.15
N ASN A 42 -4.12 -5.55 10.31
CA ASN A 42 -5.14 -5.03 9.42
C ASN A 42 -5.30 -3.50 9.56
N LEU A 43 -5.19 -2.96 10.78
CA LEU A 43 -5.15 -1.52 11.04
C LEU A 43 -3.94 -0.84 10.39
N ILE A 44 -2.76 -1.47 10.45
CA ILE A 44 -1.55 -0.97 9.77
C ILE A 44 -1.75 -0.98 8.24
N GLY A 45 -2.30 -2.06 7.68
CA GLY A 45 -2.64 -2.14 6.25
C GLY A 45 -3.62 -1.05 5.82
N PHE A 46 -4.67 -0.85 6.60
CA PHE A 46 -5.64 0.22 6.36
C PHE A 46 -5.01 1.61 6.47
N GLY A 47 -4.18 1.86 7.49
CA GLY A 47 -3.45 3.12 7.65
C GLY A 47 -2.51 3.41 6.48
N THR A 48 -1.92 2.37 5.89
CA THR A 48 -1.06 2.51 4.70
C THR A 48 -1.86 2.96 3.47
N ILE A 49 -3.07 2.44 3.28
CA ILE A 49 -4.00 2.89 2.24
C ILE A 49 -4.42 4.34 2.47
N LEU A 50 -4.79 4.69 3.71
CA LEU A 50 -5.17 6.07 4.05
C LEU A 50 -4.02 7.04 3.82
N PHE A 51 -2.79 6.67 4.19
CA PHE A 51 -1.61 7.48 3.92
C PHE A 51 -1.40 7.68 2.42
N ASN A 52 -1.58 6.65 1.61
CA ASN A 52 -1.47 6.79 0.16
C ASN A 52 -2.51 7.78 -0.41
N TYR A 53 -3.78 7.68 0.00
CA TYR A 53 -4.80 8.60 -0.49
C TYR A 53 -4.65 10.03 0.06
N ALA A 54 -4.35 10.18 1.34
CA ALA A 54 -4.31 11.49 2.00
C ALA A 54 -3.00 12.25 1.78
N VAL A 55 -1.87 11.53 1.77
CA VAL A 55 -0.54 12.16 1.71
C VAL A 55 0.07 11.97 0.32
N VAL A 56 0.12 10.75 -0.18
CA VAL A 56 0.82 10.48 -1.44
C VAL A 56 0.13 11.13 -2.62
N ASN A 57 -1.18 10.99 -2.74
CA ASN A 57 -1.92 11.58 -3.87
C ASN A 57 -2.02 13.11 -3.81
N VAL A 58 -1.87 13.72 -2.63
CA VAL A 58 -2.01 15.18 -2.47
C VAL A 58 -0.66 15.90 -2.58
N TYR A 59 0.39 15.33 -2.00
CA TYR A 59 1.69 16.01 -1.86
C TYR A 59 2.75 15.51 -2.83
N PHE A 60 2.53 14.41 -3.54
CA PHE A 60 3.51 13.85 -4.47
C PHE A 60 2.92 13.81 -5.89
N GLU A 61 3.57 14.53 -6.80
CA GLU A 61 3.24 14.50 -8.21
C GLU A 61 3.68 13.18 -8.84
N GLY A 62 2.76 12.50 -9.51
CA GLY A 62 3.05 11.29 -10.28
C GLY A 62 2.92 11.55 -11.77
N LEU A 63 3.69 10.82 -12.59
CA LEU A 63 3.59 10.82 -14.05
C LEU A 63 2.18 10.44 -14.58
N HIS A 64 1.31 9.93 -13.71
CA HIS A 64 -0.10 9.65 -13.95
C HIS A 64 -1.00 10.59 -13.13
N ALA A 65 -0.84 11.90 -13.29
CA ALA A 65 -1.82 12.87 -12.82
C ALA A 65 -3.02 12.83 -13.79
N TYR A 66 -4.01 11.97 -13.53
CA TYR A 66 -5.37 12.15 -14.07
C TYR A 66 -6.14 13.19 -13.23
N SER A 67 -5.44 14.20 -12.71
CA SER A 67 -6.09 15.38 -12.15
C SER A 67 -6.30 16.37 -13.28
N GLY A 68 -7.22 16.01 -14.18
CA GLY A 68 -7.91 17.00 -15.01
C GLY A 68 -8.83 17.80 -14.09
N LEU A 69 -8.29 18.86 -13.53
CA LEU A 69 -8.98 20.15 -13.56
C LEU A 69 -8.64 20.79 -14.91
#